data_AF-X1NDA4-F1
#
_entry.id   AF-X1NDA4-F1
#
_cell.length_a   1.000
_cell.length_b   1.000
_cell.length_c   1.000
_cell.angle_alpha   90.00
_cell.angle_beta   90.00
_cell.angle_gamma   90.00
#
_symmetry.space_group_name_H-M   'P 1'
#
loop_
_entity.id
_entity.type
_entity.pdbx_description
1 polymer ?
#
loop_
_entity_poly.entity_id
_entity_poly.type
_entity_poly.pdbx_seq_one_letter_code
_entity_poly.pdbx_strand_id
1 'polypeptide(L)' 'GHIHLIDSDETLHDDETSTHAPLGTGVLDFDKIIPAILEAGYDDEWWTIDLCFWPKALEATEDNKRYLDSLIEKFG' A
#
# COMPACT_ATOMS: atom_id res chain seq x y z
N GLY A 1 10.84 -9.44 8.65
CA GLY A 1 11.37 -8.36 7.80
C GLY A 1 10.28 -7.33 7.62
N HIS A 2 10.56 -6.08 7.25
CA HIS A 2 9.53 -5.06 7.14
C HIS A 2 9.09 -4.86 5.68
N ILE A 3 7.80 -4.57 5.48
CA ILE A 3 7.23 -4.24 4.17
C ILE A 3 6.76 -2.79 4.13
N HIS A 4 6.81 -2.23 2.92
CA HIS A 4 6.20 -0.96 2.56
C HIS A 4 5.10 -1.26 1.55
N LEU A 5 3.89 -0.80 1.82
CA LEU A 5 2.75 -0.91 0.92
C LEU A 5 2.61 0.37 0.13
N ILE A 6 2.61 0.21 -1.19
CA ILE A 6 2.26 1.23 -2.17
C ILE A 6 1.12 0.68 -3.03
N ASP A 7 0.30 1.56 -3.59
CA ASP A 7 -0.48 1.24 -4.78
C ASP A 7 0.19 1.88 -6.00
N SER A 8 -0.17 1.43 -7.19
CA SER A 8 0.43 1.90 -8.43
C SER A 8 -0.64 2.16 -9.49
N ASP A 9 -0.49 3.25 -10.22
CA ASP A 9 -1.32 3.60 -11.39
C ASP A 9 -0.61 3.32 -12.72
N GLU A 10 0.41 2.44 -12.70
CA GLU A 10 1.28 2.09 -13.83
C GLU A 10 2.13 3.25 -14.39
N THR A 11 2.17 4.40 -13.68
CA THR A 11 3.06 5.51 -14.03
C THR A 11 4.35 5.52 -13.20
N LEU A 12 5.31 6.35 -13.63
CA LEU A 12 6.56 6.57 -12.92
C LEU A 12 6.63 8.01 -12.38
N HIS A 13 7.25 8.18 -11.21
CA HIS A 13 7.73 9.46 -10.71
C HIS A 13 9.04 9.81 -11.43
N ASP A 14 9.01 10.88 -12.21
CA ASP A 14 10.16 11.41 -12.98
C ASP A 14 10.90 10.35 -13.83
N ASP A 15 10.18 9.36 -14.36
CA ASP A 15 10.71 8.21 -15.12
C ASP A 15 11.73 7.32 -14.34
N GLU A 16 11.82 7.44 -13.00
CA GLU A 16 12.80 6.70 -12.18
C GLU A 16 12.19 5.57 -11.33
N THR A 17 11.08 5.82 -10.64
CA THR A 17 10.43 4.86 -9.73
C THR A 17 8.93 4.83 -9.95
N SER A 18 8.24 3.75 -9.56
CA SER A 18 6.77 3.71 -9.67
C SER A 18 6.13 4.86 -8.90
N THR A 19 5.08 5.48 -9.45
CA THR A 19 4.24 6.39 -8.68
C THR A 19 3.62 5.64 -7.50
N HIS A 20 3.76 6.18 -6.30
CA HIS A 20 3.18 5.64 -5.07
C HIS A 20 1.79 6.24 -4.89
N ALA A 21 0.84 5.72 -5.68
CA ALA A 21 -0.53 6.18 -5.64
C ALA A 21 -1.17 5.86 -4.27
N PRO A 22 -2.11 6.67 -3.77
CA PRO A 22 -2.88 6.35 -2.57
C PRO A 22 -3.53 4.96 -2.67
N LEU A 23 -3.47 4.20 -1.59
CA LEU A 23 -4.05 2.86 -1.53
C LEU A 23 -5.52 2.83 -1.96
N GLY A 24 -5.85 1.87 -2.83
CA GLY A 24 -7.20 1.68 -3.35
C GLY A 24 -7.56 2.61 -4.52
N THR A 25 -6.60 3.40 -5.01
CA THR A 25 -6.79 4.27 -6.19
C THR A 25 -6.01 3.78 -7.42
N GLY A 26 -5.10 2.83 -7.23
CA GLY A 26 -4.32 2.23 -8.31
C GLY A 26 -4.91 0.92 -8.82
N VAL A 27 -4.04 0.09 -9.39
CA VAL A 27 -4.41 -1.16 -10.09
C VAL A 27 -3.98 -2.42 -9.34
N LEU A 28 -3.33 -2.30 -8.19
CA LEU A 28 -2.88 -3.47 -7.43
C LEU A 28 -4.04 -4.21 -6.78
N ASP A 29 -4.05 -5.54 -6.91
CA ASP A 29 -5.09 -6.40 -6.36
C ASP A 29 -4.73 -6.85 -4.94
N PHE A 30 -5.07 -6.02 -3.95
CA PHE A 30 -4.77 -6.30 -2.54
C PHE A 30 -5.50 -7.53 -1.98
N ASP A 31 -6.61 -7.94 -2.59
CA ASP A 31 -7.31 -9.18 -2.22
C ASP A 31 -6.51 -10.44 -2.58
N LYS A 32 -5.53 -10.32 -3.48
CA LYS A 32 -4.56 -11.39 -3.77
C LYS A 32 -3.22 -11.16 -3.07
N ILE A 33 -2.77 -9.92 -2.99
CA ILE A 33 -1.43 -9.59 -2.47
C ILE A 33 -1.36 -9.84 -0.96
N ILE A 34 -2.33 -9.38 -0.17
CA ILE A 34 -2.28 -9.52 1.29
C ILE A 34 -2.25 -11.00 1.71
N PRO A 35 -3.14 -11.89 1.20
CA PRO A 35 -3.05 -13.31 1.51
C PRO A 35 -1.71 -13.95 1.12
N ALA A 36 -1.12 -13.57 -0.02
CA ALA A 36 0.16 -14.11 -0.45
C ALA A 36 1.33 -13.70 0.48
N ILE A 37 1.30 -12.46 1.00
CA ILE A 37 2.27 -11.99 2.00
C ILE A 37 2.13 -12.78 3.30
N LEU A 38 0.90 -13.01 3.77
CA LEU A 38 0.63 -13.78 4.99
C LEU A 38 1.03 -15.26 4.83
N GLU A 39 0.71 -15.88 3.68
CA GLU A 39 1.10 -17.26 3.36
C GLU A 39 2.63 -17.43 3.30
N ALA A 40 3.35 -16.40 2.86
CA ALA A 40 4.81 -16.38 2.89
C ALA A 40 5.40 -16.30 4.32
N GLY A 41 4.57 -16.18 5.36
CA GLY A 41 4.96 -16.19 6.76
C GLY A 41 5.27 -14.81 7.34
N TYR A 42 4.70 -13.74 6.78
CA TYR A 42 4.79 -12.42 7.40
C TYR A 42 4.01 -12.37 8.71
N ASP A 43 4.71 -12.14 9.82
CA ASP A 43 4.18 -12.20 11.19
C ASP A 43 4.42 -10.91 12.00
N ASP A 44 4.83 -9.83 11.34
CA ASP A 44 5.08 -8.54 11.97
C ASP A 44 3.78 -7.74 12.17
N GLU A 45 3.75 -6.89 13.20
CA GLU A 45 2.60 -6.04 13.53
C GLU A 45 2.56 -4.77 12.66
N TRP A 46 3.68 -4.44 12.00
CA TRP A 46 3.82 -3.21 11.24
C TRP A 46 3.42 -3.36 9.78
N TRP A 47 2.47 -2.55 9.35
CA TRP A 47 2.07 -2.36 7.95
C TRP A 47 2.33 -0.91 7.54
N THR A 48 3.46 -0.67 6.87
CA THR A 48 3.89 0.69 6.53
C THR A 48 3.21 1.16 5.25
N ILE A 49 2.46 2.26 5.31
CA ILE A 49 1.95 2.96 4.14
C ILE A 49 3.08 3.85 3.60
N ASP A 50 3.41 3.70 2.32
CA ASP A 50 4.45 4.50 1.67
C ASP A 50 3.83 5.39 0.58
N LEU A 51 3.96 6.71 0.78
CA LEU A 51 3.45 7.75 -0.12
C LEU A 51 4.61 8.60 -0.67
N CYS A 52 5.78 7.98 -0.88
CA CYS A 52 6.97 8.66 -1.36
C CYS A 52 6.67 9.50 -2.61
N PHE A 53 7.10 10.76 -2.59
CA PHE A 53 6.89 11.76 -3.64
C PHE A 53 5.43 12.11 -3.99
N TRP A 54 4.43 11.61 -3.25
CA TRP A 54 3.06 12.03 -3.46
C TRP A 54 2.88 13.50 -3.02
N PRO A 55 2.44 14.41 -3.91
CA PRO A 55 2.45 15.86 -3.64
C PRO A 55 1.51 16.30 -2.51
N LYS A 56 0.65 15.40 -2.01
CA LYS A 56 -0.32 15.62 -0.92
C LYS A 56 -0.39 14.43 0.04
N ALA A 57 0.78 13.91 0.43
CA ALA A 57 0.87 12.70 1.25
C ALA A 57 0.12 12.81 2.58
N LEU A 58 0.17 13.97 3.23
CA LEU A 58 -0.53 14.22 4.50
C LEU A 58 -2.05 14.17 4.33
N GLU A 59 -2.59 14.82 3.28
CA GLU A 59 -4.03 14.77 3.00
C GLU A 59 -4.50 13.37 2.63
N ALA A 60 -3.68 12.59 1.92
CA ALA A 60 -4.00 11.21 1.56
C ALA A 60 -3.91 10.22 2.74
N THR A 61 -3.27 10.60 3.85
CA THR A 61 -2.95 9.67 4.95
C THR A 61 -4.19 9.03 5.57
N GLU A 62 -5.26 9.81 5.77
CA GLU A 62 -6.49 9.31 6.39
C GLU A 62 -7.14 8.20 5.54
N ASP A 63 -7.32 8.44 4.24
CA ASP A 63 -7.95 7.48 3.33
C ASP A 63 -7.10 6.21 3.17
N ASN A 64 -5.77 6.36 3.10
CA ASN A 64 -4.86 5.21 3.07
C ASN A 64 -4.97 4.37 4.35
N LYS A 65 -5.04 5.00 5.52
CA LYS A 65 -5.20 4.29 6.79
C LYS A 65 -6.52 3.54 6.83
N ARG A 66 -7.63 4.17 6.42
CA ARG A 66 -8.95 3.53 6.35
C ARG A 66 -8.95 2.33 5.40
N TYR A 67 -8.31 2.47 4.24
CA TYR A 67 -8.20 1.39 3.28
C TYR A 67 -7.38 0.22 3.84
N LEU A 68 -6.19 0.49 4.39
CA LEU A 68 -5.37 -0.54 5.02
C LEU A 68 -6.08 -1.22 6.20
N ASP A 69 -6.81 -0.46 7.03
CA ASP A 69 -7.62 -1.03 8.11
C ASP A 69 -8.66 -2.01 7.59
N SER A 70 -9.31 -1.71 6.47
CA SER A 70 -10.27 -2.62 5.86
C SER A 70 -9.63 -3.91 5.34
N LEU A 71 -8.37 -3.84 4.86
CA LEU A 71 -7.61 -5.03 4.44
C LEU A 71 -7.19 -5.87 5.64
N ILE A 72 -6.72 -5.22 6.72
CA ILE A 72 -6.36 -5.90 7.97
C ILE A 72 -7.60 -6.56 8.59
N GLU A 73 -8.74 -5.88 8.66
CA GLU A 73 -10.00 -6.48 9.15
C GLU A 73 -10.43 -7.70 8.32
N LYS A 74 -10.14 -7.69 7.02
CA LYS A 74 -10.52 -8.77 6.10
C LYS A 74 -9.59 -9.98 6.16
N PHE A 75 -8.29 -9.78 6.39
CA PHE A 75 -7.28 -10.82 6.20
C PHE A 75 -6.35 -11.07 7.40
N GLY A 76 -6.17 -10.09 8.29
CA GLY A 76 -5.32 -10.19 9.48
C GLY A 76 -6.04 -10.78 10.68
#